data_AF-A0AAV0AMA3-F1
#
_entry.id   AF-A0AAV0AMA3-F1
#
_cell.length_a   1.000
_cell.length_b   1.000
_cell.length_c   1.000
_cell.angle_alpha   90.00
_cell.angle_beta   90.00
_cell.angle_gamma   90.00
#
_symmetry.space_group_name_H-M   'P 1'
#
loop_
_entity.id
_entity.type
_entity.pdbx_description
1 polymer ?
#
loop_
_entity_poly.entity_id
_entity_poly.type
_entity_poly.pdbx_seq_one_letter_code
_entity_poly.pdbx_strand_id
1 'polypeptide(L)'
;MGSQALRNAVSAVRAGRKVDSKSVKEGFDALQKYAVDLTEKARQNQLDPVIGRDNEVRRCIRILCRRTKNNPVLIGEPGVGKTAIAEGLAQRMVNQDVPASLIGRLFSLDMGAI
;
A
#
# COMPACT_ATOMS: atom_id res chain seq x y z
N MET A 1 -13.45 8.56 34.13
CA MET A 1 -13.12 7.16 34.47
C MET A 1 -12.76 6.26 33.27
N GLY A 2 -12.83 6.70 32.01
CA GLY A 2 -12.58 5.80 30.85
C GLY A 2 -11.12 5.59 30.44
N SER A 3 -10.24 6.57 30.68
CA SER A 3 -8.83 6.54 30.23
C SER A 3 -7.98 5.50 30.98
N GLN A 4 -8.30 5.27 32.26
CA GLN A 4 -7.57 4.31 33.09
C GLN A 4 -7.93 2.86 32.76
N ALA A 5 -9.21 2.59 32.49
CA ALA A 5 -9.68 1.26 32.08
C ALA A 5 -9.06 0.84 30.73
N LEU A 6 -8.99 1.76 29.76
CA LEU A 6 -8.38 1.49 28.46
C LEU A 6 -6.87 1.21 28.58
N ARG A 7 -6.14 1.97 29.41
CA ARG A 7 -4.71 1.72 29.67
C ARG A 7 -4.47 0.36 30.31
N ASN A 8 -5.34 -0.05 31.24
CA ASN A 8 -5.23 -1.35 31.92
C ASN A 8 -5.56 -2.52 30.98
N ALA A 9 -6.55 -2.37 30.09
CA ALA A 9 -6.84 -3.38 29.07
C ALA A 9 -5.67 -3.52 28.08
N VAL A 10 -5.09 -2.40 27.64
CA VAL A 10 -3.93 -2.40 26.74
C VAL A 10 -2.69 -3.00 27.42
N SER A 11 -2.45 -2.74 28.71
CA SER A 11 -1.32 -3.32 29.43
C SER A 11 -1.50 -4.82 29.70
N ALA A 12 -2.73 -5.27 30.00
CA ALA A 12 -3.06 -6.69 30.20
C ALA A 12 -2.87 -7.51 28.92
N VAL A 13 -3.29 -6.98 27.77
CA VAL A 13 -3.07 -7.63 26.46
C VAL A 13 -1.59 -7.66 26.07
N ARG A 14 -0.81 -6.63 26.47
CA ARG A 14 0.61 -6.52 26.12
C ARG A 14 1.54 -7.31 27.03
N ALA A 15 1.11 -7.76 28.21
CA ALA A 15 1.83 -8.68 29.12
C ALA A 15 3.36 -8.42 29.20
N GLY A 16 3.78 -7.16 29.33
CA GLY A 16 5.19 -6.76 29.44
C GLY A 16 6.00 -6.83 28.14
N ARG A 17 5.46 -7.32 27.02
CA ARG A 17 6.13 -7.30 25.72
C ARG A 17 5.97 -5.93 25.06
N LYS A 18 7.05 -5.14 25.06
CA LYS A 18 7.20 -4.08 24.05
C LYS A 18 7.33 -4.77 22.69
N VAL A 19 6.42 -4.47 21.77
CA VAL A 19 6.55 -4.87 20.37
C VAL A 19 7.62 -3.98 19.73
N ASP A 20 8.88 -4.22 20.10
CA ASP A 20 10.06 -3.70 19.44
C ASP A 20 10.71 -4.87 18.68
N SER A 21 9.98 -5.43 17.72
CA SER A 21 10.55 -6.39 16.79
C SER A 21 11.60 -5.67 15.94
N LYS A 22 12.89 -5.81 16.28
CA LYS A 22 14.02 -5.28 15.51
C LYS A 22 13.90 -5.59 14.00
N SER A 23 13.39 -6.76 13.67
CA SER A 23 13.14 -7.21 12.29
C SER A 23 12.10 -6.36 11.53
N VAL A 24 11.11 -5.78 12.23
CA VAL A 24 10.15 -4.87 11.62
C VAL A 24 10.82 -3.53 11.32
N LYS A 25 11.63 -2.98 12.23
CA LYS A 25 12.36 -1.73 11.97
C LYS A 25 13.30 -1.85 10.76
N GLU A 26 14.05 -2.94 10.65
CA GLU A 26 14.95 -3.19 9.52
C GLU A 26 14.20 -3.29 8.17
N GLY A 27 13.05 -3.97 8.14
CA GLY A 27 12.23 -4.07 6.93
C GLY A 27 11.60 -2.73 6.50
N PHE A 28 11.15 -1.91 7.46
CA PHE A 28 10.66 -0.56 7.18
C PHE A 28 11.76 0.37 6.67
N ASP A 29 12.97 0.24 7.21
CA ASP A 29 14.16 1.02 6.81
C ASP A 29 14.58 0.69 5.37
N ALA A 30 14.62 -0.60 5.00
CA ALA A 30 14.90 -1.02 3.63
C ALA A 30 13.85 -0.50 2.62
N LEU A 31 12.56 -0.60 2.94
CA LEU A 31 11.50 -0.08 2.07
C LEU A 31 11.56 1.44 1.93
N GLN A 32 11.88 2.18 3.00
CA GLN A 32 12.05 3.64 2.90
C GLN A 32 13.25 4.02 2.03
N LYS A 33 14.32 3.23 2.07
CA LYS A 33 15.54 3.51 1.31
C LYS A 33 15.41 3.17 -0.17
N TYR A 34 14.72 2.10 -0.53
CA TYR A 34 14.70 1.55 -1.89
C TYR A 34 13.34 1.62 -2.59
N ALA A 35 12.29 2.08 -1.91
CA ALA A 35 10.97 2.15 -2.50
C ALA A 35 10.25 3.48 -2.17
N VAL A 36 9.35 3.85 -3.08
CA VAL A 36 8.49 5.02 -2.95
C VAL A 36 7.11 4.56 -2.55
N ASP A 37 6.56 5.08 -1.45
CA ASP A 37 5.18 4.80 -1.05
C ASP A 37 4.19 5.60 -1.91
N LEU A 38 3.53 4.91 -2.85
CA LEU A 38 2.52 5.49 -3.72
C LEU A 38 1.22 5.79 -2.97
N THR A 39 0.86 4.99 -1.97
CA THR A 39 -0.33 5.27 -1.13
C THR A 39 -0.16 6.52 -0.30
N GLU A 40 1.04 6.79 0.20
CA GLU A 40 1.33 8.01 0.94
C GLU A 40 1.32 9.23 0.00
N LYS A 41 1.94 9.12 -1.17
CA LYS A 41 1.86 10.18 -2.20
C LYS A 41 0.41 10.47 -2.61
N ALA A 42 -0.43 9.43 -2.74
CA ALA A 42 -1.84 9.57 -3.02
C ALA A 42 -2.58 10.32 -1.89
N ARG A 43 -2.33 10.00 -0.62
CA ARG A 43 -2.91 10.73 0.53
C ARG A 43 -2.52 12.19 0.55
N GLN A 44 -1.28 12.48 0.15
CA GLN A 44 -0.74 13.84 0.10
C GLN A 44 -1.14 14.60 -1.18
N ASN A 45 -1.98 14.02 -2.05
CA ASN A 45 -2.38 14.58 -3.35
C ASN A 45 -1.18 14.95 -4.26
N GLN A 46 -0.10 14.19 -4.17
CA GLN A 46 1.11 14.38 -4.99
C GLN A 46 1.11 13.52 -6.26
N LEU A 47 0.09 12.69 -6.46
CA LEU A 47 -0.09 11.92 -7.69
C LEU A 47 -1.07 12.66 -8.59
N ASP A 48 -0.73 12.74 -9.87
CA ASP A 48 -1.63 13.31 -10.88
C ASP A 48 -2.94 12.51 -10.96
N PRO A 49 -4.07 13.16 -11.27
CA PRO A 49 -5.34 12.47 -11.43
C PRO A 49 -5.28 11.51 -12.61
N VAL A 50 -5.67 10.25 -12.38
CA VAL A 50 -5.65 9.22 -13.41
C VAL A 50 -6.94 9.23 -14.21
N ILE A 51 -6.86 9.58 -15.49
CA ILE A 51 -8.02 9.74 -16.39
C ILE A 51 -8.07 8.57 -17.38
N GLY A 52 -9.26 8.00 -17.58
CA GLY A 52 -9.52 7.02 -18.64
C GLY A 52 -8.92 5.63 -18.44
N ARG A 53 -8.44 5.29 -17.24
CA ARG A 53 -7.81 3.99 -16.90
C ARG A 53 -8.62 3.14 -15.91
N ASP A 54 -9.90 3.44 -15.74
CA ASP A 54 -10.75 2.78 -14.75
C ASP A 54 -10.87 1.28 -14.97
N ASN A 55 -10.94 0.84 -16.24
CA ASN A 55 -11.10 -0.57 -16.56
C ASN A 55 -9.83 -1.37 -16.22
N GLU A 56 -8.66 -0.82 -16.51
CA GLU A 56 -7.36 -1.40 -16.20
C GLU A 56 -7.13 -1.45 -14.69
N VAL A 57 -7.40 -0.36 -13.96
CA VAL A 57 -7.29 -0.34 -12.50
C VAL A 57 -8.22 -1.36 -11.85
N ARG A 58 -9.50 -1.43 -12.27
CA ARG A 58 -10.43 -2.46 -11.79
C ARG A 58 -9.96 -3.87 -12.13
N ARG A 59 -9.33 -4.08 -13.29
CA ARG A 59 -8.77 -5.39 -13.67
C ARG A 59 -7.60 -5.77 -12.76
N CYS A 60 -6.73 -4.84 -12.41
CA CYS A 60 -5.65 -5.05 -11.44
C CYS A 60 -6.20 -5.46 -10.07
N ILE A 61 -7.20 -4.73 -9.55
CA ILE A 61 -7.88 -5.06 -8.29
C ILE A 61 -8.44 -6.49 -8.33
N ARG A 62 -9.15 -6.85 -9.40
CA ARG A 62 -9.70 -8.20 -9.57
C ARG A 62 -8.62 -9.27 -9.62
N ILE A 63 -7.47 -9.01 -10.24
CA ILE A 63 -6.35 -9.97 -10.30
C ILE A 63 -5.74 -10.14 -8.92
N LEU A 64 -5.47 -9.06 -8.20
CA LEU A 64 -4.88 -9.10 -6.85
C LEU A 64 -5.74 -9.86 -5.84
N CYS A 65 -7.07 -9.81 -5.98
CA CYS A 65 -8.00 -10.55 -5.13
C CYS A 65 -8.14 -12.05 -5.48
N ARG A 66 -7.43 -12.57 -6.50
CA ARG A 66 -7.51 -13.99 -6.86
C ARG A 66 -6.78 -14.86 -5.84
N ARG A 67 -7.22 -16.12 -5.71
CA ARG A 67 -6.53 -17.14 -4.90
C ARG A 67 -5.19 -17.57 -5.50
N THR A 68 -5.07 -17.61 -6.83
CA THR A 68 -3.86 -18.01 -7.56
C THR A 68 -3.60 -17.05 -8.70
N LYS A 69 -2.31 -16.90 -9.09
CA LYS A 69 -1.86 -15.95 -10.13
C LYS A 69 -2.38 -14.54 -9.85
N ASN A 70 -2.18 -14.08 -8.62
CA ASN A 70 -2.66 -12.80 -8.11
C ASN A 70 -1.70 -11.63 -8.39
N ASN A 71 -0.63 -11.86 -9.15
CA ASN A 71 0.33 -10.81 -9.52
C ASN A 71 -0.01 -10.27 -10.92
N PRO A 72 -0.64 -9.09 -11.04
CA PRO A 72 -0.88 -8.48 -12.33
C PRO A 72 0.43 -7.99 -12.95
N VAL A 73 0.58 -8.20 -14.26
CA VAL A 73 1.69 -7.64 -15.05
C VAL A 73 1.11 -6.75 -16.13
N LEU A 74 1.52 -5.48 -16.15
CA LEU A 74 1.06 -4.49 -17.12
C LEU A 74 1.96 -4.52 -18.36
N ILE A 75 1.41 -4.95 -19.49
CA ILE A 75 2.11 -5.10 -20.77
C ILE A 75 1.59 -4.05 -21.76
N GLY A 76 2.47 -3.51 -22.59
CA GLY A 76 2.17 -2.41 -23.52
C GLY A 76 3.45 -1.71 -23.99
N GLU A 77 3.32 -0.79 -24.92
CA GLU A 77 4.44 0.01 -25.43
C GLU A 77 5.00 0.97 -24.36
N PRO A 78 6.24 1.46 -24.49
CA PRO A 78 6.75 2.55 -23.66
C PRO A 78 5.86 3.80 -23.75
N GLY A 79 5.69 4.52 -22.64
CA GLY A 79 4.95 5.79 -22.63
C GLY A 79 3.42 5.68 -22.56
N VAL A 80 2.82 4.48 -22.67
CA VAL A 80 1.35 4.32 -22.65
C VAL A 80 0.69 4.56 -21.27
N GLY A 81 1.47 4.92 -20.24
CA GLY A 81 0.95 5.22 -18.90
C GLY A 81 0.72 3.99 -18.02
N LYS A 82 1.59 2.96 -18.11
CA LYS A 82 1.53 1.79 -17.21
C LYS A 82 1.68 2.20 -15.74
N THR A 83 2.56 3.15 -15.46
CA THR A 83 2.78 3.71 -14.11
C THR A 83 1.51 4.38 -13.57
N ALA A 84 0.78 5.11 -14.43
CA ALA A 84 -0.48 5.75 -14.04
C ALA A 84 -1.54 4.75 -13.57
N ILE A 85 -1.52 3.49 -14.05
CA ILE A 85 -2.43 2.46 -13.53
C ILE A 85 -2.09 2.08 -12.08
N ALA A 86 -0.81 2.04 -11.72
CA ALA A 86 -0.38 1.79 -10.34
C ALA A 86 -0.69 2.97 -9.42
N GLU A 87 -0.51 4.20 -9.91
CA GLU A 87 -0.89 5.43 -9.19
C GLU A 87 -2.41 5.53 -8.97
N GLY A 88 -3.20 5.18 -9.99
CA GLY A 88 -4.66 5.12 -9.90
C GLY A 88 -5.13 4.04 -8.94
N LEU A 89 -4.42 2.90 -8.86
CA LEU A 89 -4.66 1.89 -7.83
C LEU A 89 -4.40 2.46 -6.42
N ALA A 90 -3.29 3.19 -6.22
CA ALA A 90 -2.98 3.83 -4.94
C ALA A 90 -4.06 4.84 -4.53
N GLN A 91 -4.53 5.68 -5.46
CA GLN A 91 -5.63 6.62 -5.24
C GLN A 91 -6.90 5.89 -4.79
N ARG A 92 -7.29 4.80 -5.46
CA ARG A 92 -8.47 4.00 -5.05
C ARG A 92 -8.31 3.34 -3.70
N MET A 93 -7.12 2.83 -3.37
CA MET A 93 -6.82 2.27 -2.05
C MET A 93 -7.00 3.32 -0.94
N VAL A 94 -6.54 4.56 -1.16
CA VAL A 94 -6.69 5.67 -0.21
C VAL A 94 -8.15 6.09 -0.07
N ASN A 95 -8.89 6.15 -1.17
CA ASN A 95 -10.31 6.48 -1.19
C ASN A 95 -11.22 5.35 -0.68
N GLN A 96 -10.64 4.22 -0.26
CA GLN A 96 -11.37 3.03 0.16
C GLN A 96 -12.30 2.46 -0.93
N ASP A 97 -12.01 2.74 -2.21
CA ASP A 97 -12.68 2.18 -3.39
C ASP A 97 -11.99 0.87 -3.84
N VAL A 98 -11.73 -0.02 -2.88
CA VAL A 98 -11.16 -1.35 -3.09
C VAL A 98 -11.75 -2.34 -2.09
N PRO A 99 -11.76 -3.66 -2.38
CA PRO A 99 -12.13 -4.67 -1.40
C PRO A 99 -11.26 -4.59 -0.14
N ALA A 100 -11.81 -4.99 1.01
CA ALA A 100 -11.09 -4.92 2.30
C ALA A 100 -9.73 -5.65 2.30
N SER A 101 -9.59 -6.70 1.50
CA SER A 101 -8.33 -7.44 1.32
C SER A 101 -7.19 -6.62 0.71
N LEU A 102 -7.51 -5.49 0.08
CA LEU A 102 -6.57 -4.58 -0.58
C LEU A 102 -6.39 -3.27 0.19
N ILE A 103 -6.94 -3.16 1.40
CA ILE A 103 -6.61 -2.04 2.28
C ILE A 103 -5.18 -2.26 2.79
N GLY A 104 -4.27 -1.35 2.43
CA GLY A 104 -2.86 -1.49 2.74
C GLY A 104 -2.01 -0.38 2.17
N ARG A 105 -0.73 -0.68 1.91
CA ARG A 105 0.25 0.24 1.32
C ARG A 105 0.73 -0.30 -0.03
N LEU A 106 0.91 0.59 -0.99
CA LEU A 106 1.47 0.28 -2.30
C LEU A 106 2.83 0.97 -2.42
N PHE A 107 3.86 0.18 -2.71
CA PHE A 107 5.22 0.67 -2.88
C PHE A 107 5.69 0.44 -4.31
N SER A 108 6.34 1.45 -4.88
CA SER A 108 7.10 1.33 -6.12
C SER A 108 8.56 1.09 -5.76
N LEU A 109 9.12 -0.05 -6.17
CA LEU A 109 10.53 -0.35 -5.98
C LEU A 109 11.35 0.39 -7.04
N ASP A 110 12.37 1.13 -6.61
CA ASP A 110 13.34 1.74 -7.51
C ASP A 110 14.67 0.99 -7.43
N MET A 111 14.95 0.21 -8.47
CA MET A 111 16.17 -0.59 -8.57
C MET A 111 17.39 0.22 -9.04
N GLY A 112 17.20 1.48 -9.46
CA GLY A 112 18.29 2.38 -9.88
C GLY A 112 19.00 3.09 -8.73
N ALA A 113 18.46 2.99 -7.51
CA ALA A 113 19.03 3.57 -6.29
C ALA A 113 20.12 2.68 -5.64
N ILE A 114 20.76 1.80 -6.43
CA ILE A 114 21.80 0.84 -5.99
C ILE A 114 23.15 1.27 -6.56
#